data_AF-A0A9E6CWJ0-F1
#
_entry.id   AF-A0A9E6CWJ0-F1
#
_cell.length_a   1.000
_cell.length_b   1.000
_cell.length_c   1.000
_cell.angle_alpha   90.00
_cell.angle_beta   90.00
_cell.angle_gamma   90.00
#
_symmetry.space_group_name_H-M   'P 1'
#
loop_
_entity.id
_entity.type
_entity.pdbx_description
1 polymer ?
#
loop_
_entity_poly.entity_id
_entity_poly.type
_entity_poly.pdbx_seq_one_letter_code
_entity_poly.pdbx_strand_id
1 'polypeptide(L)'
;MRQATVERATKETNIKVDVNLDGTGEYTVSTGIGFLDHMLEQLSRHSLMDLKVEAKGDLHIDFHHTTEDCGIAIGEAVSKALGDRAGITRYGTAHAPMDETLSR
;
A
#
# COMPACT_ATOMS: atom_id res chain seq x y z
N MET A 1 10.13 -3.00 -15.80
CA MET A 1 9.46 -2.20 -14.76
C MET A 1 8.69 -3.18 -13.90
N ARG A 2 8.92 -3.17 -12.59
CA ARG A 2 8.33 -4.10 -11.63
C ARG A 2 6.97 -3.58 -11.19
N GLN A 3 5.92 -4.09 -11.82
CA GLN A 3 4.56 -3.60 -11.63
C GLN A 3 3.57 -4.75 -11.43
N ALA A 4 2.50 -4.48 -10.69
CA ALA A 4 1.40 -5.41 -10.56
C ALA A 4 0.09 -4.69 -10.21
N THR A 5 -1.01 -5.29 -10.65
CA THR A 5 -2.37 -4.92 -10.28
C THR A 5 -3.01 -6.06 -9.50
N VAL A 6 -3.74 -5.74 -8.44
CA VAL A 6 -4.54 -6.68 -7.66
C VAL A 6 -5.94 -6.11 -7.49
N GLU A 7 -6.93 -6.94 -7.81
CA GLU A 7 -8.33 -6.68 -7.51
C GLU A 7 -8.79 -7.74 -6.50
N ARG A 8 -9.32 -7.28 -5.37
CA ARG A 8 -9.77 -8.13 -4.26
C ARG A 8 -11.18 -7.73 -3.88
N ALA A 9 -12.10 -8.69 -3.92
CA ALA A 9 -13.49 -8.49 -3.53
C ALA A 9 -13.91 -9.56 -2.52
N THR A 10 -14.48 -9.11 -1.40
CA THR A 10 -15.11 -9.94 -0.38
C THR A 10 -16.56 -9.49 -0.18
N LYS A 11 -17.21 -9.94 0.91
CA LYS A 11 -18.54 -9.43 1.25
C LYS A 11 -18.46 -8.04 1.87
N GLU A 12 -17.33 -7.74 2.51
CA GLU A 12 -17.06 -6.55 3.31
C GLU A 12 -16.47 -5.43 2.44
N THR A 13 -15.59 -5.78 1.50
CA THR A 13 -14.82 -4.78 0.73
C THR A 13 -14.68 -5.13 -0.77
N ASN A 14 -14.42 -4.09 -1.57
CA ASN A 14 -13.98 -4.19 -2.96
C ASN A 14 -12.82 -3.21 -3.16
N ILE A 15 -11.65 -3.75 -3.46
CA ILE A 15 -10.39 -3.03 -3.50
C ILE A 15 -9.64 -3.32 -4.79
N LYS A 16 -9.13 -2.24 -5.40
CA LYS A 16 -8.17 -2.31 -6.51
C LYS A 16 -6.89 -1.60 -6.11
N VAL A 17 -5.76 -2.27 -6.34
CA VAL A 17 -4.42 -1.76 -6.08
C VAL A 17 -3.57 -1.90 -7.33
N ASP A 18 -2.92 -0.81 -7.74
CA ASP A 18 -1.83 -0.81 -8.72
C ASP A 18 -0.53 -0.37 -8.03
N VAL A 19 0.55 -1.13 -8.24
CA VAL A 19 1.88 -0.84 -7.69
C VAL A 19 2.92 -0.80 -8.79
N ASN A 20 3.80 0.20 -8.73
CA ASN A 20 5.06 0.24 -9.47
C ASN A 20 6.23 0.38 -8.50
N LEU A 21 7.06 -0.66 -8.38
CA LEU A 21 8.24 -0.65 -7.49
C LEU A 21 9.40 0.18 -8.03
N ASP A 22 9.40 0.49 -9.33
CA ASP A 22 10.42 1.31 -9.99
C ASP A 22 9.84 2.70 -10.30
N GLY A 23 9.09 3.27 -9.35
CA GLY A 23 8.36 4.52 -9.49
C GLY A 23 9.14 5.77 -9.08
N THR A 24 8.38 6.84 -8.82
CA THR A 24 8.88 8.12 -8.32
C THR A 24 8.15 8.59 -7.05
N GLY A 25 7.24 7.77 -6.51
CA GLY A 25 6.42 8.09 -5.35
C GLY A 25 5.14 8.85 -5.70
N GLU A 26 4.62 8.65 -6.91
CA GLU A 26 3.29 9.15 -7.29
C GLU A 26 2.18 8.29 -6.67
N TYR A 27 1.12 8.92 -6.19
CA TYR A 27 0.03 8.20 -5.55
C TYR A 27 -1.36 8.67 -5.97
N THR A 28 -2.31 7.75 -5.89
CA THR A 28 -3.75 8.04 -5.95
C THR A 28 -4.45 7.09 -4.99
N VAL A 29 -4.79 7.58 -3.80
CA VAL A 29 -5.31 6.75 -2.70
C VAL A 29 -6.70 7.26 -2.32
N SER A 30 -7.65 6.34 -2.25
CA SER A 30 -9.02 6.60 -1.82
C SER A 30 -9.58 5.35 -1.16
N THR A 31 -9.35 5.21 0.15
CA THR A 31 -9.90 4.11 0.95
C THR A 31 -11.24 4.46 1.61
N GLY A 32 -11.55 5.76 1.71
CA GLY A 32 -12.65 6.29 2.50
C GLY A 32 -12.31 6.52 3.97
N ILE A 33 -11.07 6.22 4.39
CA ILE A 33 -10.55 6.47 5.75
C ILE A 33 -9.37 7.44 5.63
N GLY A 34 -9.62 8.74 5.90
CA GLY A 34 -8.64 9.79 5.60
C GLY A 34 -7.28 9.64 6.28
N PHE A 35 -7.21 9.07 7.50
CA PHE A 35 -5.93 8.82 8.15
C PHE A 35 -5.16 7.65 7.52
N LEU A 36 -5.86 6.59 7.09
CA LEU A 36 -5.25 5.49 6.35
C LEU A 36 -4.74 5.97 5.00
N ASP A 37 -5.54 6.79 4.30
CA ASP A 37 -5.13 7.42 3.04
C ASP A 37 -3.80 8.16 3.23
N HIS A 38 -3.73 9.04 4.23
CA HIS A 38 -2.51 9.77 4.54
C HIS A 38 -1.29 8.85 4.81
N MET A 39 -1.47 7.74 5.53
CA MET A 39 -0.38 6.79 5.79
C MET A 39 0.10 6.09 4.51
N LEU A 40 -0.81 5.74 3.60
CA LEU A 40 -0.46 5.10 2.33
C LEU A 40 0.21 6.09 1.35
N GLU A 41 -0.18 7.37 1.38
CA GLU A 41 0.51 8.44 0.65
C GLU A 41 1.98 8.57 1.12
N GLN A 42 2.20 8.57 2.44
CA GLN A 42 3.57 8.59 3.00
C GLN A 42 4.35 7.34 2.59
N LEU A 43 3.72 6.15 2.62
CA LEU A 43 4.35 4.91 2.17
C LEU A 43 4.84 5.02 0.71
N SER A 44 4.00 5.52 -0.20
CA SER A 44 4.38 5.74 -1.60
C SER A 44 5.52 6.76 -1.72
N ARG A 45 5.39 7.92 -1.06
CA ARG A 45 6.35 9.01 -1.16
C ARG A 45 7.75 8.62 -0.73
N HIS A 46 7.88 7.89 0.39
CA HIS A 46 9.19 7.56 0.97
C HIS A 46 9.79 6.26 0.44
N SER A 47 8.98 5.36 -0.10
CA SER A 47 9.49 4.15 -0.78
C SER A 47 9.86 4.38 -2.24
N LEU A 48 9.46 5.53 -2.81
CA LEU A 48 9.51 5.84 -4.26
C LEU A 48 8.68 4.87 -5.11
N MET A 49 7.79 4.08 -4.50
CA MET A 49 6.86 3.25 -5.24
C MET A 49 5.69 4.10 -5.70
N ASP A 50 5.28 3.98 -6.96
CA ASP A 50 3.99 4.56 -7.35
C ASP A 50 2.86 3.65 -6.86
N LEU A 51 1.85 4.23 -6.21
CA LEU A 51 0.80 3.48 -5.52
C LEU A 51 -0.59 4.05 -5.83
N LYS A 52 -1.43 3.24 -6.46
CA LYS A 52 -2.85 3.54 -6.63
C LYS A 52 -3.68 2.57 -5.80
N VAL A 53 -4.57 3.09 -4.96
CA VAL A 53 -5.48 2.30 -4.11
C VAL A 53 -6.88 2.90 -4.21
N GLU A 54 -7.83 2.12 -4.69
CA GLU A 54 -9.25 2.43 -4.68
C GLU A 54 -9.96 1.39 -3.82
N ALA A 55 -10.56 1.79 -2.70
CA ALA A 55 -11.33 0.89 -1.85
C ALA A 55 -12.76 1.37 -1.65
N LYS A 56 -13.68 0.41 -1.57
CA LYS A 56 -15.02 0.58 -1.02
C LYS A 56 -15.25 -0.52 -0.01
N GLY A 57 -15.54 -0.15 1.23
CA GLY A 57 -15.83 -1.11 2.28
C GLY A 57 -17.04 -0.73 3.13
N ASP A 58 -17.34 -1.59 4.07
CA ASP A 58 -18.44 -1.53 5.03
C ASP A 58 -18.17 -0.54 6.18
N LEU A 59 -17.73 0.68 5.87
CA LEU A 59 -17.34 1.72 6.84
C LEU A 59 -18.43 2.15 7.85
N HIS A 60 -19.67 1.68 7.66
CA HIS A 60 -20.77 1.86 8.60
C HIS A 60 -20.70 0.89 9.79
N ILE A 61 -19.92 -0.18 9.70
CA ILE A 61 -19.62 -1.10 10.81
C ILE A 61 -18.45 -0.50 11.61
N ASP A 62 -17.26 -0.46 11.01
CA ASP A 62 -16.06 0.23 11.50
C ASP A 62 -15.02 0.35 10.36
N PHE A 63 -13.76 0.64 10.70
CA PHE A 63 -12.66 0.78 9.73
C PHE A 63 -11.82 -0.49 9.54
N HIS A 64 -12.11 -1.56 10.28
CA HIS A 64 -11.26 -2.74 10.39
C HIS A 64 -11.11 -3.43 9.05
N HIS A 65 -12.21 -3.89 8.44
CA HIS A 65 -12.15 -4.68 7.21
C HIS A 65 -11.52 -3.88 6.06
N THR A 66 -11.87 -2.61 5.91
CA THR A 66 -11.27 -1.76 4.87
C THR A 66 -9.77 -1.59 5.08
N THR A 67 -9.32 -1.40 6.32
CA THR A 67 -7.89 -1.27 6.64
C THR A 67 -7.13 -2.57 6.38
N GLU A 68 -7.65 -3.68 6.89
CA GLU A 68 -7.05 -5.02 6.73
C GLU A 68 -6.96 -5.41 5.26
N ASP A 69 -8.07 -5.31 4.54
CA ASP A 69 -8.16 -5.77 3.16
C ASP A 69 -7.32 -4.91 2.21
N CYS A 70 -7.17 -3.61 2.49
CA CYS A 70 -6.21 -2.76 1.77
C CYS A 70 -4.78 -3.24 1.99
N GLY A 71 -4.41 -3.54 3.24
CA GLY A 71 -3.09 -4.09 3.57
C GLY A 71 -2.80 -5.41 2.86
N ILE A 72 -3.78 -6.32 2.81
CA ILE A 72 -3.67 -7.60 2.09
C ILE A 72 -3.46 -7.35 0.60
N ALA A 73 -4.32 -6.55 -0.04
CA ALA A 73 -4.25 -6.28 -1.48
C ALA A 73 -2.92 -5.60 -1.88
N ILE A 74 -2.43 -4.64 -1.08
CA ILE A 74 -1.14 -3.98 -1.29
C ILE A 74 0.01 -4.99 -1.15
N GLY A 75 0.00 -5.81 -0.10
CA GLY A 75 1.02 -6.84 0.11
C GLY A 75 1.08 -7.85 -1.04
N GLU A 76 -0.07 -8.28 -1.55
CA GLU A 76 -0.15 -9.13 -2.73
C GLU A 76 0.39 -8.44 -3.99
N ALA A 77 0.05 -7.17 -4.23
CA ALA A 77 0.54 -6.41 -5.37
C ALA A 77 2.06 -6.25 -5.32
N VAL A 78 2.62 -5.90 -4.17
CA VAL A 78 4.08 -5.81 -3.98
C VAL A 78 4.75 -7.16 -4.21
N SER A 79 4.21 -8.25 -3.67
CA SER A 79 4.76 -9.60 -3.87
C SER A 79 4.76 -10.02 -5.35
N LYS A 80 3.66 -9.74 -6.06
CA LYS A 80 3.55 -9.99 -7.51
C LYS A 80 4.54 -9.14 -8.30
N ALA A 81 4.67 -7.86 -7.99
CA ALA A 81 5.59 -6.94 -8.66
C ALA A 81 7.07 -7.31 -8.43
N LEU A 82 7.39 -7.95 -7.29
CA LEU A 82 8.72 -8.46 -6.98
C LEU A 82 9.11 -9.72 -7.79
N GLY A 83 8.16 -10.44 -8.38
CA GLY A 83 8.42 -11.61 -9.21
C GLY A 83 9.21 -12.71 -8.47
N ASP A 84 10.26 -13.21 -9.12
CA ASP A 84 11.15 -14.24 -8.57
C ASP A 84 12.13 -13.73 -7.50
N ARG A 85 12.16 -12.40 -7.28
CA ARG A 85 13.04 -11.70 -6.33
C ARG A 85 14.53 -11.91 -6.62
N ALA A 86 14.91 -12.26 -7.85
CA ALA A 86 16.30 -12.41 -8.23
C ALA A 86 16.99 -11.03 -8.37
N GLY A 87 18.23 -10.92 -7.90
CA GLY A 87 19.08 -9.74 -8.11
C GLY A 87 18.73 -8.48 -7.29
N ILE A 88 17.75 -8.55 -6.38
CA ILE A 88 17.45 -7.42 -5.47
C ILE A 88 18.45 -7.38 -4.31
N THR A 89 18.62 -6.21 -3.68
CA THR A 89 19.40 -6.02 -2.45
C THR A 89 18.93 -6.93 -1.29
N ARG A 90 17.66 -7.36 -1.32
CA ARG A 90 16.98 -8.32 -0.43
C ARG A 90 16.79 -7.86 1.02
N TYR A 91 17.78 -7.23 1.62
CA TYR A 91 17.70 -6.68 2.96
C TYR A 91 17.77 -5.15 2.92
N GLY A 92 16.91 -4.50 3.71
CA GLY A 92 16.87 -3.06 3.88
C GLY A 92 16.44 -2.74 5.31
N THR A 93 16.89 -1.59 5.82
CA THR A 93 16.53 -1.05 7.14
C THR A 93 16.49 0.46 7.03
N ALA A 94 15.61 1.11 7.78
CA ALA A 94 15.48 2.55 7.82
C ALA A 94 15.06 2.99 9.21
N HIS A 95 15.49 4.19 9.62
CA HIS A 95 14.96 4.85 10.81
C HIS A 95 14.23 6.11 10.37
N ALA A 96 13.05 6.34 10.93
CA ALA A 96 12.20 7.48 10.60
C ALA A 96 11.84 8.26 11.88
N PRO A 97 12.51 9.39 12.14
CA PRO A 97 12.13 10.31 13.21
C PRO A 97 10.95 11.20 12.79
N MET A 98 10.02 11.44 13.71
CA MET A 98 8.97 12.46 13.58
C MET A 98 8.77 13.09 14.96
N ASP A 99 9.17 14.36 15.08
CA ASP A 99 9.26 15.09 16.34
C ASP A 99 10.01 14.30 17.44
N GLU A 100 9.38 13.96 18.56
CA GLU A 100 10.00 13.18 19.64
C GLU A 100 10.03 11.67 19.38
N THR A 101 9.27 11.18 18.38
CA THR A 101 9.11 9.75 18.10
C THR A 101 10.16 9.25 17.11
N LEU A 102 10.71 8.05 17.36
CA LEU A 102 11.62 7.35 16.46
C LEU A 102 11.10 5.93 16.16
N SER A 103 10.96 5.59 14.88
CA SER A 103 10.56 4.25 14.42
C SER A 103 11.64 3.59 13.54
N ARG A 104 11.59 2.25 13.42
CA ARG A 104 12.44 1.42 12.56
C ARG A 104 11.68 0.19 12.06
#